data_AF-A0A8S3IP59-F1
#
_entry.id   AF-A0A8S3IP59-F1
#
_cell.length_a   1.000
_cell.length_b   1.000
_cell.length_c   1.000
_cell.angle_alpha   90.00
_cell.angle_beta   90.00
_cell.angle_gamma   90.00
#
_symmetry.space_group_name_H-M   'P 1'
#
loop_
_entity.id
_entity.type
_entity.pdbx_description
1 polymer ?
#
loop_
_entity_poly.entity_id
_entity_poly.type
_entity_poly.pdbx_seq_one_letter_code
_entity_poly.pdbx_strand_id
1 'polypeptide(L)' 'MGNKTNGTEKKDPTILTDEDLQMLEVSTQYTTEEILGWHAGFLKDCPMGKLDRKQFLRVYK' A
#
# COMPACT_ATOMS: atom_id res chain seq x y z
N MET A 1 18.07 -1.22 32.62
CA MET A 1 17.42 -0.47 31.51
C MET A 1 17.89 -1.06 30.20
N GLY A 2 17.07 -1.84 29.52
CA GLY A 2 17.47 -2.46 28.26
C GLY A 2 16.40 -3.38 27.71
N ASN A 3 15.28 -2.82 27.27
CA ASN A 3 14.36 -3.54 26.40
C ASN A 3 14.52 -3.00 24.98
N LYS A 4 15.29 -3.74 24.17
CA LYS A 4 15.24 -3.68 22.71
C LYS A 4 14.43 -4.89 22.25
N THR A 5 13.13 -4.72 22.16
CA THR A 5 12.28 -5.39 21.17
C THR A 5 11.92 -4.29 20.18
N ASN A 6 12.03 -4.48 18.86
CA ASN A 6 10.98 -5.05 18.02
C ASN A 6 11.67 -5.37 16.67
N GLY A 7 11.63 -6.58 16.12
CA GLY A 7 10.40 -7.26 15.72
C GLY A 7 9.99 -6.70 14.36
N THR A 8 10.43 -7.31 13.27
CA THR A 8 9.97 -7.00 11.91
C THR A 8 8.50 -7.42 11.80
N GLU A 9 7.60 -6.56 12.23
CA GLU A 9 6.16 -6.77 12.08
C GLU A 9 5.83 -6.68 10.59
N LYS A 10 5.38 -7.80 10.01
CA LYS A 10 4.95 -7.83 8.61
C LYS A 10 3.69 -6.97 8.49
N LYS A 11 3.83 -5.71 8.08
CA LYS A 11 2.69 -4.82 7.78
C LYS A 11 1.78 -5.51 6.74
N ASP A 12 0.47 -5.55 7.03
CA ASP A 12 -0.54 -6.11 6.12
C ASP A 12 -0.62 -5.20 4.88
N PRO A 13 -0.31 -5.71 3.67
CA PRO A 13 -0.30 -4.90 2.46
C PRO A 13 -1.69 -4.47 1.98
N THR A 14 -2.76 -4.94 2.64
CA THR A 14 -4.14 -4.54 2.33
C THR A 14 -4.61 -3.33 3.15
N ILE A 15 -3.76 -2.79 4.02
CA ILE A 15 -4.09 -1.67 4.92
C ILE A 15 -3.04 -0.58 4.74
N LEU A 16 -3.48 0.63 4.40
CA LEU A 16 -2.62 1.81 4.43
C LEU A 16 -2.59 2.39 5.84
N THR A 17 -1.39 2.57 6.38
CA THR A 17 -1.18 3.27 7.66
C THR A 17 -1.09 4.77 7.44
N ASP A 18 -1.24 5.57 8.51
CA ASP A 18 -1.10 7.03 8.44
C ASP A 18 0.28 7.46 7.90
N GLU A 19 1.32 6.69 8.23
CA GLU A 19 2.68 6.88 7.69
C GLU A 19 2.74 6.66 6.17
N ASP A 20 2.01 5.65 5.67
CA ASP A 20 1.94 5.36 4.24
C ASP A 20 1.17 6.47 3.52
N LEU A 21 0.07 6.95 4.10
CA LEU A 21 -0.71 8.06 3.55
C LEU A 21 0.13 9.33 3.44
N GLN A 22 0.82 9.74 4.51
CA GLN A 22 1.69 10.91 4.48
C GLN A 22 2.81 10.78 3.43
N MET A 23 3.43 9.61 3.33
CA MET A 23 4.45 9.34 2.30
C MET A 23 3.88 9.48 0.88
N LEU A 24 2.69 8.92 0.65
CA LEU A 24 2.02 8.92 -0.64
C LEU A 24 1.58 10.33 -1.04
N GLU A 25 1.03 11.12 -0.12
CA GLU A 25 0.67 12.53 -0.37
C GLU A 25 1.89 13.35 -0.79
N VAL A 26 3.00 13.26 -0.05
CA VAL A 26 4.22 14.01 -0.37
C VAL A 26 4.85 13.57 -1.69
N SER A 27 4.78 12.29 -2.03
CA SER A 27 5.41 11.73 -3.23
C SER A 27 4.57 11.91 -4.50
N THR A 28 3.25 12.00 -4.38
CA THR A 28 2.33 12.01 -5.53
C THR A 28 1.55 13.31 -5.69
N GLN A 29 1.47 14.15 -4.65
CA GLN A 29 0.63 15.35 -4.57
C GLN A 29 -0.88 15.07 -4.64
N TYR A 30 -1.30 13.80 -4.51
CA TYR A 30 -2.70 13.44 -4.34
C TYR A 30 -3.19 13.69 -2.92
N THR A 31 -4.50 13.89 -2.76
CA THR A 31 -5.12 13.96 -1.44
C THR A 31 -5.29 12.56 -0.84
N THR A 32 -5.41 12.50 0.48
CA THR A 32 -5.78 11.26 1.21
C THR A 32 -6.99 10.56 0.56
N GLU A 33 -8.02 11.30 0.16
CA GLU A 33 -9.24 10.74 -0.44
C GLU A 33 -8.97 10.07 -1.78
N GLU A 34 -8.17 10.70 -2.63
CA GLU A 34 -7.74 10.14 -3.91
C GLU A 34 -6.89 8.88 -3.69
N ILE A 35 -5.93 8.92 -2.76
CA ILE A 35 -5.06 7.79 -2.44
C ILE A 35 -5.89 6.59 -1.94
N LEU A 36 -6.85 6.82 -1.04
CA LEU A 36 -7.75 5.78 -0.56
C LEU A 36 -8.63 5.23 -1.68
N GLY A 37 -9.11 6.08 -2.59
CA GLY A 37 -9.86 5.67 -3.78
C GLY A 37 -9.05 4.77 -4.70
N TRP A 38 -7.81 5.15 -5.01
CA TRP A 38 -6.88 4.34 -5.81
C TRP A 38 -6.54 3.02 -5.14
N HIS A 39 -6.28 3.02 -3.83
CA HIS A 39 -5.99 1.80 -3.07
C HIS A 39 -7.19 0.84 -3.02
N ALA A 40 -8.40 1.36 -2.82
CA ALA A 40 -9.62 0.56 -2.88
C ALA A 40 -9.85 -0.03 -4.28
N GLY A 41 -9.55 0.74 -5.34
CA GLY A 41 -9.56 0.24 -6.72
C GLY A 41 -8.54 -0.89 -6.92
N PHE A 42 -7.31 -0.67 -6.47
CA PHE A 42 -6.24 -1.67 -6.54
C PHE A 42 -6.60 -2.97 -5.83
N LEU A 43 -7.23 -2.92 -4.65
CA LEU A 43 -7.64 -4.14 -3.92
C LEU A 43 -8.77 -4.92 -4.60
N LYS A 44 -9.59 -4.27 -5.46
CA LYS A 44 -10.58 -5.00 -6.28
C LYS A 44 -9.88 -5.89 -7.32
N ASP A 45 -8.82 -5.38 -7.94
CA ASP A 45 -8.08 -6.11 -8.97
C ASP A 45 -7.01 -7.04 -8.37
N CYS A 46 -6.47 -6.67 -7.21
CA CYS A 46 -5.43 -7.38 -6.48
C CYS A 46 -5.83 -7.58 -4.99
N PRO A 47 -6.72 -8.53 -4.69
CA PRO A 47 -7.23 -8.74 -3.32
C PRO A 47 -6.17 -9.08 -2.27
N MET A 48 -4.98 -9.53 -2.70
CA MET A 48 -3.84 -9.83 -1.81
C MET A 48 -2.98 -8.60 -1.47
N GLY A 49 -3.34 -7.40 -1.96
CA GLY A 49 -2.54 -6.18 -1.79
C GLY A 49 -1.22 -6.22 -2.55
N LYS A 50 -1.07 -7.12 -3.53
CA LYS A 50 0.16 -7.32 -4.30
C LYS A 50 -0.15 -7.49 -5.76
N LEU A 51 0.65 -6.82 -6.59
CA LEU A 51 0.63 -6.97 -8.04
C LEU A 51 1.84 -7.79 -8.47
N ASP A 52 1.60 -9.00 -8.96
CA ASP A 52 2.66 -9.84 -9.51
C ASP A 52 2.99 -9.47 -10.97
N ARG A 53 4.15 -9.93 -11.46
CA ARG A 53 4.57 -9.67 -12.85
C ARG A 53 3.57 -10.19 -13.89
N LYS A 54 2.91 -11.32 -13.62
CA LYS A 54 1.95 -11.91 -14.56
C LYS A 54 0.66 -11.08 -14.64
N GLN A 55 0.22 -10.52 -13.52
CA GLN A 55 -0.92 -9.59 -13.42
C GLN A 55 -0.58 -8.27 -14.12
N PHE A 56 0.60 -7.70 -13.85
CA PHE A 56 1.07 -6.48 -14.49
C PHE A 56 1.04 -6.61 -16.03
N LEU A 57 1.58 -7.71 -16.57
CA LEU A 57 1.57 -7.95 -18.02
C LEU A 57 0.17 -8.11 -18.63
N ARG A 58 -0.88 -8.40 -17.85
CA ARG A 58 -2.26 -8.44 -18.35
C ARG A 58 -2.90 -7.06 -18.47
N VAL A 59 -2.52 -6.12 -17.61
CA VAL A 59 -3.08 -4.74 -17.61
C VAL A 59 -2.60 -3.93 -18.81
N TYR A 60 -1.40 -4.23 -19.32
CA TYR A 60 -0.78 -3.51 -20.45
C TYR A 60 -0.96 -4.18 -21.83
N LYS A 61 -1.68 -5.30 -21.90
CA LYS A 61 -1.95 -6.00 -23.16
C LYS A 61 -3.27 -5.54 -23.76
#